data_AF-A0AAD6NJT5-F1
#
_entry.id   AF-A0AAD6NJT5-F1
#
_cell.length_a   1.000
_cell.length_b   1.000
_cell.length_c   1.000
_cell.angle_alpha   90.00
_cell.angle_beta   90.00
_cell.angle_gamma   90.00
#
_symmetry.space_group_name_H-M   'P 1'
#
loop_
_entity.id
_entity.type
_entity.pdbx_description
1 polymer ?
#
loop_
_entity_poly.entity_id
_entity_poly.type
_entity_poly.pdbx_seq_one_letter_code
_entity_poly.pdbx_strand_id
1 'polypeptide(L)'
;MSATTQGSDPQDQARLYTIQEIPNKGHGLVASTAIAKGTHILCESPLFRVSRRDNNKKRLSDSISKKIAALSKEHQQAFYSLHNSYEDELSPELGIARTNVLPLGSNAAEGAIFLDASRINHSCNNNAQNTWNENLQKITIHAIRDIAKGEEITIIYLAARRNRSARLRELQTSFRFTCSCDLCSLPPDQRKISDERCDEIQRLDDLIGCGMGSSSSPLQTLHHVHKLLNLLDSEGFADAGVPRAYYDAFQIAIMHGDKARATVFAERAASGRAILEGKDSSTTRKMETYARNPTQHATYGHSNKWQTEQDTIPRDLDRAAFERWLWKKETAAVSQNADFRSEVAFPSFKDLPGENDVSLAYYDSGDGFTYHPHRHWCFLAEIVDVQRLIRLQLTVKDKNGREVPIFFYTDGRGSELDPSRIRPGFTVAVLYAEQHGFLDFSVGIRHENPTSMKIFPLPLDKLLLLSDKVQQYAAEAEGVRTCQGCDQKAASLQKCARCGLFWYCNRDCQVAGWNQKGHKADCKLLKDPDLRKLFLMNWDVFENHHSFEESKN
;
A
#
# COMPACT_ATOMS: atom_id res chain seq x y z
N MET A 1 69.98 -23.26 3.80
CA MET A 1 68.79 -24.07 3.53
C MET A 1 67.73 -23.69 4.55
N SER A 2 66.88 -22.73 4.22
CA SER A 2 65.71 -22.38 5.04
C SER A 2 64.56 -22.18 4.09
N ALA A 3 63.69 -23.19 4.00
CA ALA A 3 62.47 -23.16 3.23
C ALA A 3 61.42 -22.38 4.05
N THR A 4 61.10 -21.18 3.59
CA THR A 4 60.01 -20.37 4.12
C THR A 4 58.70 -20.93 3.56
N THR A 5 57.88 -21.53 4.42
CA THR A 5 56.53 -21.97 4.11
C THR A 5 55.65 -20.77 3.76
N GLN A 6 55.30 -20.63 2.48
CA GLN A 6 54.24 -19.75 2.02
C GLN A 6 52.89 -20.32 2.50
N GLY A 7 52.15 -19.52 3.27
CA GLY A 7 50.76 -19.80 3.61
C GLY A 7 49.89 -19.71 2.36
N SER A 8 49.09 -20.75 2.13
CA SER A 8 48.08 -20.83 1.08
C SER A 8 46.96 -19.79 1.29
N ASP A 9 46.59 -19.11 0.21
CA ASP A 9 45.47 -18.16 0.08
C ASP A 9 44.11 -18.85 0.39
N PRO A 10 43.09 -18.20 1.00
CA PRO A 10 41.83 -18.83 1.42
C PRO A 10 40.84 -19.14 0.27
N GLN A 11 41.33 -19.49 -0.93
CA GLN A 11 40.53 -19.56 -2.16
C GLN A 11 39.84 -20.89 -2.46
N ASP A 12 39.89 -21.87 -1.56
CA ASP A 12 39.37 -23.24 -1.83
C ASP A 12 38.04 -23.56 -1.10
N GLN A 13 37.16 -22.56 -0.95
CA GLN A 13 35.73 -22.86 -0.78
C GLN A 13 35.16 -23.18 -2.16
N ALA A 14 34.70 -24.43 -2.35
CA ALA A 14 34.04 -24.86 -3.57
C ALA A 14 32.94 -23.87 -3.96
N ARG A 15 33.08 -23.24 -5.12
CA ARG A 15 32.10 -22.25 -5.61
C ARG A 15 30.72 -22.91 -5.71
N LEU A 16 29.70 -22.23 -5.18
CA LEU A 16 28.30 -22.67 -5.25
C LEU A 16 27.69 -22.54 -6.65
N TYR A 17 28.45 -21.99 -7.59
CA TYR A 17 28.05 -21.78 -8.97
C TYR A 17 29.18 -22.10 -9.94
N THR A 18 28.81 -22.27 -11.20
CA THR A 18 29.70 -22.34 -12.35
C THR A 18 29.26 -21.29 -13.36
N ILE A 19 30.20 -20.75 -14.13
CA ILE A 19 29.89 -19.84 -15.23
C ILE A 19 29.75 -20.70 -16.49
N GLN A 20 28.61 -20.60 -17.16
CA GLN A 20 28.29 -21.41 -18.33
C GLN A 20 27.70 -20.53 -19.43
N GLU A 21 27.83 -20.96 -20.69
CA GLU A 21 27.06 -20.36 -21.79
C GLU A 21 25.59 -20.77 -21.66
N ILE A 22 24.70 -19.79 -21.71
CA ILE A 22 23.26 -19.92 -21.60
C ILE A 22 22.66 -19.58 -22.97
N PRO A 23 21.88 -20.49 -23.58
CA PRO A 23 21.30 -20.28 -24.89
C PRO A 23 20.59 -18.92 -25.00
N ASN A 24 21.00 -18.11 -25.97
CA ASN A 24 20.47 -16.77 -26.26
C ASN A 24 20.63 -15.72 -25.13
N LYS A 25 21.43 -15.99 -24.09
CA LYS A 25 21.71 -15.03 -23.00
C LYS A 25 23.21 -14.79 -22.76
N GLY A 26 24.10 -15.36 -23.57
CA GLY A 26 25.54 -15.27 -23.34
C GLY A 26 25.95 -16.10 -22.13
N HIS A 27 26.88 -15.61 -21.31
CA HIS A 27 27.31 -16.34 -20.12
C HIS A 27 26.41 -16.02 -18.91
N GLY A 28 26.13 -17.04 -18.09
CA GLY A 28 25.33 -16.94 -16.87
C GLY A 28 25.95 -17.72 -15.72
N LEU A 29 25.49 -17.44 -14.49
CA LEU A 29 25.82 -18.25 -13.31
C LEU A 29 24.79 -19.38 -13.16
N VAL A 30 25.26 -20.62 -13.02
CA VAL A 30 24.42 -21.80 -12.82
C VAL A 30 24.82 -22.47 -11.51
N ALA A 31 23.84 -22.77 -10.65
CA ALA A 31 24.07 -23.38 -9.36
C ALA A 31 24.73 -24.77 -9.50
N SER A 32 25.91 -24.95 -8.88
CA SER A 32 26.66 -26.22 -8.92
C SER A 32 26.14 -27.25 -7.91
N THR A 33 25.39 -26.76 -6.92
CA THR A 33 24.70 -27.51 -5.85
C THR A 33 23.33 -26.88 -5.60
N ALA A 34 22.47 -27.54 -4.82
CA ALA A 34 21.28 -26.88 -4.28
C ALA A 34 21.71 -25.77 -3.30
N ILE A 35 21.11 -24.59 -3.42
CA ILE A 35 21.42 -23.41 -2.61
C ILE A 35 20.17 -23.05 -1.83
N ALA A 36 20.27 -23.04 -0.50
CA ALA A 36 19.16 -22.68 0.38
C ALA A 36 18.93 -21.15 0.38
N LYS A 37 17.68 -20.73 0.59
CA LYS A 37 17.30 -19.34 0.83
C LYS A 37 18.18 -18.67 1.89
N GLY A 38 18.63 -17.45 1.61
CA GLY A 38 19.50 -16.65 2.48
C GLY A 38 20.98 -17.01 2.40
N THR A 39 21.36 -18.00 1.58
CA THR A 39 22.78 -18.35 1.38
C THR A 39 23.50 -17.22 0.65
N HIS A 40 24.68 -16.87 1.14
CA HIS A 40 25.62 -15.96 0.48
C HIS A 40 26.33 -16.69 -0.67
N ILE A 41 25.99 -16.34 -1.91
CA ILE A 41 26.45 -17.02 -3.14
C ILE A 41 27.80 -16.49 -3.62
N LEU A 42 27.96 -15.16 -3.63
CA LEU A 42 29.12 -14.48 -4.20
C LEU A 42 29.43 -13.22 -3.39
N CYS A 43 30.71 -12.99 -3.11
CA CYS A 43 31.25 -11.78 -2.49
C CYS A 43 32.46 -11.29 -3.31
N GLU A 44 32.29 -10.20 -4.06
CA GLU A 44 33.27 -9.79 -5.08
C GLU A 44 33.71 -8.33 -4.90
N SER A 45 35.02 -8.10 -4.98
CA SER A 45 35.60 -6.75 -5.04
C SER A 45 35.37 -6.12 -6.41
N PRO A 46 35.17 -4.80 -6.50
CA PRO A 46 35.07 -4.13 -7.79
C PRO A 46 36.41 -4.25 -8.55
N LEU A 47 36.33 -4.58 -9.84
CA LEU A 47 37.48 -4.49 -10.75
C LEU A 47 37.94 -3.03 -10.87
N PHE A 48 36.97 -2.13 -11.10
CA PHE A 48 37.12 -0.69 -10.95
C PHE A 48 35.75 0.01 -10.89
N ARG A 49 35.73 1.21 -10.31
CA ARG A 49 34.53 2.07 -10.20
C ARG A 49 34.32 2.94 -11.43
N VAL A 50 33.07 3.27 -11.74
CA VAL A 50 32.66 4.09 -12.88
C VAL A 50 31.69 5.18 -12.40
N SER A 51 31.92 6.43 -12.79
CA SER A 51 31.02 7.53 -12.45
C SER A 51 29.67 7.39 -13.16
N ARG A 52 28.58 7.56 -12.42
CA ARG A 52 27.20 7.58 -12.96
C ARG A 52 26.67 8.99 -13.21
N ARG A 53 27.38 10.02 -12.71
CA ARG A 53 26.98 11.44 -12.86
C ARG A 53 27.68 12.14 -14.03
N ASP A 54 28.61 11.46 -14.68
CA ASP A 54 29.32 12.01 -15.82
C ASP A 54 28.50 11.89 -17.11
N ASN A 55 27.94 13.02 -17.55
CA ASN A 55 27.13 13.07 -18.77
C ASN A 55 27.97 13.21 -20.05
N ASN A 56 29.30 13.36 -19.96
CA ASN A 56 30.18 13.48 -21.11
C ASN A 56 30.74 12.10 -21.50
N LYS A 57 30.21 11.54 -22.60
CA LYS A 57 30.61 10.21 -23.10
C LYS A 57 32.11 10.07 -23.34
N LYS A 58 32.77 11.10 -23.89
CA LYS A 58 34.21 11.06 -24.20
C LYS A 58 35.05 11.01 -22.92
N ARG A 59 34.76 11.89 -21.97
CA ARG A 59 35.45 11.91 -20.67
C ARG A 59 35.27 10.60 -19.90
N LEU A 60 34.06 10.04 -19.93
CA LEU A 60 33.77 8.75 -19.32
C LEU A 60 34.55 7.61 -19.99
N SER A 61 34.56 7.57 -21.33
CA SER A 61 35.35 6.61 -22.10
C SER A 61 36.83 6.71 -21.77
N ASP A 62 37.42 7.91 -21.81
CA ASP A 62 38.84 8.14 -21.52
C ASP A 62 39.21 7.69 -20.08
N SER A 63 38.32 7.94 -19.12
CA SER A 63 38.47 7.50 -17.73
C SER A 63 38.48 5.98 -17.60
N ILE A 64 37.53 5.31 -18.27
CA ILE A 64 37.43 3.84 -18.27
C ILE A 64 38.66 3.22 -18.95
N SER A 65 39.06 3.70 -20.13
CA SER A 65 40.23 3.17 -20.84
C SER A 65 41.51 3.31 -20.02
N LYS A 66 41.71 4.43 -19.31
CA LYS A 66 42.83 4.61 -18.38
C LYS A 66 42.82 3.59 -17.24
N LYS A 67 41.64 3.31 -16.66
CA LYS A 67 41.50 2.30 -15.60
C LYS A 67 41.80 0.90 -16.11
N ILE A 68 41.32 0.54 -17.30
CA ILE A 68 41.59 -0.76 -17.94
C ILE A 68 43.08 -0.92 -18.24
N ALA A 69 43.74 0.11 -18.78
CA ALA A 69 45.16 0.07 -19.09
C ALA A 69 46.05 -0.16 -17.85
N ALA A 70 45.58 0.21 -16.67
CA ALA A 70 46.26 -0.01 -15.39
C ALA A 70 46.04 -1.42 -14.80
N LEU A 71 45.14 -2.23 -15.36
CA LEU A 71 44.90 -3.62 -14.92
C LEU A 71 45.96 -4.58 -15.47
N SER A 72 46.07 -5.77 -14.86
CA SER A 72 46.87 -6.87 -15.41
C SER A 72 46.31 -7.35 -16.76
N LYS A 73 47.11 -8.09 -17.54
CA LYS A 73 46.67 -8.60 -18.86
C LYS A 73 45.50 -9.57 -18.74
N GLU A 74 45.50 -10.38 -17.70
CA GLU A 74 44.43 -11.32 -17.39
C GLU A 74 43.12 -10.58 -17.09
N HIS A 75 43.18 -9.52 -16.28
CA HIS A 75 42.02 -8.68 -15.97
C HIS A 75 41.54 -7.84 -17.16
N GLN A 76 42.44 -7.36 -18.02
CA GLN A 76 42.07 -6.72 -19.29
C GLN A 76 41.29 -7.70 -20.16
N GLN A 77 41.81 -8.91 -20.37
CA GLN A 77 41.16 -9.94 -21.17
C GLN A 77 39.81 -10.35 -20.57
N ALA A 78 39.73 -10.50 -19.24
CA ALA A 78 38.49 -10.81 -18.54
C ALA A 78 37.44 -9.71 -18.73
N PHE A 79 37.83 -8.43 -18.65
CA PHE A 79 36.94 -7.30 -18.94
C PHE A 79 36.40 -7.33 -20.37
N TYR A 80 37.26 -7.52 -21.37
CA TYR A 80 36.84 -7.58 -22.78
C TYR A 80 36.02 -8.84 -23.12
N SER A 81 35.98 -9.83 -22.23
CA SER A 81 35.11 -11.02 -22.36
C SER A 81 33.69 -10.81 -21.79
N LEU A 82 33.41 -9.67 -21.17
CA LEU A 82 32.07 -9.32 -20.72
C LEU A 82 31.19 -8.92 -21.91
N HIS A 83 29.88 -9.08 -21.76
CA HIS A 83 28.93 -8.81 -22.84
C HIS A 83 28.88 -7.32 -23.19
N ASN A 84 28.79 -6.99 -24.48
CA ASN A 84 28.65 -5.62 -24.96
C ASN A 84 27.34 -5.47 -25.74
N SER A 85 26.33 -4.84 -25.13
CA SER A 85 25.07 -4.58 -25.82
C SER A 85 25.11 -3.35 -26.75
N TYR A 86 26.26 -2.69 -26.90
CA TYR A 86 26.43 -1.43 -27.63
C TYR A 86 27.57 -1.46 -28.65
N GLU A 87 27.90 -2.63 -29.19
CA GLU A 87 29.01 -2.85 -30.15
C GLU A 87 28.96 -1.91 -31.36
N ASP A 88 27.76 -1.62 -31.87
CA ASP A 88 27.57 -0.79 -33.06
C ASP A 88 27.48 0.72 -32.78
N GLU A 89 27.41 1.13 -31.50
CA GLU A 89 27.10 2.51 -31.11
C GLU A 89 28.23 3.21 -30.35
N LEU A 90 29.04 2.48 -29.58
CA LEU A 90 30.00 3.02 -28.62
C LEU A 90 31.36 2.34 -28.75
N SER A 91 32.40 2.96 -28.18
CA SER A 91 33.68 2.26 -28.00
C SER A 91 33.48 0.99 -27.18
N PRO A 92 34.26 -0.09 -27.45
CA PRO A 92 34.12 -1.34 -26.71
C PRO A 92 34.15 -1.17 -25.19
N GLU A 93 35.06 -0.32 -24.68
CA GLU A 93 35.20 -0.06 -23.25
C GLU A 93 33.95 0.57 -22.64
N LEU A 94 33.37 1.56 -23.33
CA LEU A 94 32.18 2.26 -22.85
C LEU A 94 30.92 1.41 -23.02
N GLY A 95 30.81 0.63 -24.09
CA GLY A 95 29.70 -0.27 -24.35
C GLY A 95 29.63 -1.41 -23.33
N ILE A 96 30.78 -2.07 -23.08
CA ILE A 96 30.90 -3.09 -22.01
C ILE A 96 30.57 -2.46 -20.66
N ALA A 97 31.12 -1.29 -20.35
CA ALA A 97 30.85 -0.64 -19.07
C ALA A 97 29.35 -0.30 -18.90
N ARG A 98 28.71 0.25 -19.93
CA ARG A 98 27.27 0.56 -19.88
C ARG A 98 26.40 -0.66 -19.68
N THR A 99 26.81 -1.80 -20.22
CA THR A 99 26.08 -3.06 -20.10
C THR A 99 26.23 -3.68 -18.71
N ASN A 100 27.42 -3.60 -18.11
CA ASN A 100 27.81 -4.44 -16.97
C ASN A 100 27.99 -3.71 -15.63
N VAL A 101 27.97 -2.37 -15.60
CA VAL A 101 28.15 -1.62 -14.35
C VAL A 101 26.98 -1.88 -13.40
N LEU A 102 27.31 -2.38 -12.20
CA LEU A 102 26.35 -2.60 -11.12
C LEU A 102 26.38 -1.42 -10.13
N PRO A 103 25.23 -1.06 -9.54
CA PRO A 103 25.13 0.05 -8.60
C PRO A 103 25.82 -0.27 -7.26
N LEU A 104 26.52 0.71 -6.68
CA LEU A 104 27.12 0.62 -5.35
C LEU A 104 26.15 1.10 -4.25
N GLY A 105 24.87 0.75 -4.38
CA GLY A 105 23.76 1.24 -3.55
C GLY A 105 22.84 2.23 -4.28
N SER A 106 21.63 2.42 -3.73
CA SER A 106 20.52 3.08 -4.43
C SER A 106 20.81 4.52 -4.88
N ASN A 107 21.58 5.28 -4.09
CA ASN A 107 21.90 6.70 -4.35
C ASN A 107 23.37 6.94 -4.69
N ALA A 108 24.13 5.88 -4.98
CA ALA A 108 25.56 6.00 -5.24
C ALA A 108 25.83 6.80 -6.52
N ALA A 109 26.75 7.77 -6.40
CA ALA A 109 27.25 8.57 -7.53
C ALA A 109 28.10 7.75 -8.51
N GLU A 110 28.49 6.55 -8.09
CA GLU A 110 29.31 5.60 -8.83
C GLU A 110 28.63 4.23 -8.91
N GLY A 111 28.99 3.49 -9.95
CA GLY A 111 28.80 2.04 -10.06
C GLY A 111 30.17 1.36 -10.14
N ALA A 112 30.22 0.04 -10.29
CA ALA A 112 31.46 -0.66 -10.59
C ALA A 112 31.26 -1.86 -11.51
N ILE A 113 32.37 -2.28 -12.12
CA ILE A 113 32.48 -3.52 -12.87
C ILE A 113 32.95 -4.63 -11.95
N PHE A 114 32.35 -5.81 -12.12
CA PHE A 114 32.66 -7.05 -11.42
C PHE A 114 32.80 -8.15 -12.49
N LEU A 115 33.73 -9.10 -12.34
CA LEU A 115 33.99 -10.09 -13.39
C LEU A 115 32.99 -11.24 -13.36
N ASP A 116 32.59 -11.67 -12.16
CA ASP A 116 31.62 -12.76 -11.98
C ASP A 116 30.20 -12.19 -11.81
N ALA A 117 29.99 -11.19 -10.95
CA ALA A 117 28.66 -10.65 -10.68
C ALA A 117 28.00 -9.99 -11.91
N SER A 118 28.78 -9.41 -12.83
CA SER A 118 28.26 -8.85 -14.08
C SER A 118 27.79 -9.91 -15.08
N ARG A 119 28.08 -11.19 -14.86
CA ARG A 119 27.57 -12.31 -15.68
C ARG A 119 26.22 -12.84 -15.20
N ILE A 120 25.67 -12.32 -14.10
CA ILE A 120 24.40 -12.81 -13.58
C ILE A 120 23.26 -12.26 -14.44
N ASN A 121 22.54 -13.13 -15.13
CA ASN A 121 21.47 -12.76 -16.04
C ASN A 121 20.23 -12.22 -15.34
N HIS A 122 19.38 -11.56 -16.13
CA HIS A 122 18.11 -11.02 -15.69
C HIS A 122 16.98 -12.05 -15.61
N SER A 123 16.16 -11.95 -14.57
CA SER A 123 14.78 -12.46 -14.54
C SER A 123 13.86 -11.42 -13.91
N CYS A 124 12.63 -11.27 -14.43
CA CYS A 124 11.63 -10.38 -13.80
C CYS A 124 11.15 -10.95 -12.44
N ASN A 125 11.16 -12.28 -12.29
CA ASN A 125 11.00 -12.98 -11.02
C ASN A 125 12.34 -13.66 -10.66
N ASN A 126 13.26 -12.86 -10.14
CA ASN A 126 14.64 -13.26 -9.84
C ASN A 126 14.72 -14.22 -8.65
N ASN A 127 15.83 -14.96 -8.53
CA ASN A 127 16.07 -15.90 -7.42
C ASN A 127 17.24 -15.51 -6.53
N ALA A 128 18.00 -14.47 -6.89
CA ALA A 128 19.04 -13.87 -6.08
C ALA A 128 18.93 -12.34 -6.05
N GLN A 129 19.48 -11.72 -5.00
CA GLN A 129 19.56 -10.27 -4.82
C GLN A 129 21.02 -9.84 -4.84
N ASN A 130 21.35 -8.82 -5.63
CA ASN A 130 22.62 -8.12 -5.51
C ASN A 130 22.52 -6.96 -4.53
N THR A 131 23.51 -6.85 -3.65
CA THR A 131 23.59 -5.78 -2.65
C THR A 131 25.04 -5.31 -2.51
N TRP A 132 25.25 -3.99 -2.54
CA TRP A 132 26.53 -3.42 -2.15
C TRP A 132 26.67 -3.41 -0.63
N ASN A 133 27.66 -4.14 -0.11
CA ASN A 133 27.95 -4.18 1.31
C ASN A 133 29.01 -3.13 1.65
N GLU A 134 28.58 -2.04 2.28
CA GLU A 134 29.47 -0.92 2.63
C GLU A 134 30.57 -1.30 3.63
N ASN A 135 30.33 -2.28 4.50
CA ASN A 135 31.34 -2.70 5.48
C ASN A 135 32.46 -3.49 4.81
N LEU A 136 32.13 -4.30 3.80
CA LEU A 136 33.10 -5.10 3.04
C LEU A 136 33.71 -4.35 1.86
N GLN A 137 33.06 -3.27 1.40
CA GLN A 137 33.36 -2.61 0.12
C GLN A 137 33.34 -3.62 -1.06
N LYS A 138 32.35 -4.51 -1.05
CA LYS A 138 32.16 -5.59 -2.03
C LYS A 138 30.70 -5.71 -2.44
N ILE A 139 30.44 -6.19 -3.65
CA ILE A 139 29.11 -6.65 -4.03
C ILE A 139 28.88 -8.03 -3.45
N THR A 140 27.69 -8.26 -2.92
CA THR A 140 27.26 -9.53 -2.35
C THR A 140 26.01 -10.00 -3.09
N ILE A 141 25.93 -11.30 -3.35
CA ILE A 141 24.77 -11.94 -3.97
C ILE A 141 24.21 -12.96 -2.98
N HIS A 142 22.93 -12.83 -2.63
CA HIS A 142 22.25 -13.77 -1.72
C HIS A 142 21.05 -14.42 -2.42
N ALA A 143 20.81 -15.70 -2.12
CA ALA A 143 19.63 -16.42 -2.59
C ALA A 143 18.37 -15.88 -1.87
N ILE A 144 17.33 -15.49 -2.62
CA ILE A 144 16.08 -14.98 -2.02
C ILE A 144 15.02 -16.08 -1.84
N ARG A 145 15.23 -17.22 -2.51
CA ARG A 145 14.51 -18.48 -2.39
C ARG A 145 15.48 -19.64 -2.56
N ASP A 146 15.02 -20.86 -2.35
CA ASP A 146 15.81 -22.04 -2.70
C ASP A 146 16.06 -22.08 -4.21
N ILE A 147 17.29 -22.46 -4.59
CA ILE A 147 17.74 -22.59 -5.99
C ILE A 147 18.20 -24.02 -6.18
N ALA A 148 17.61 -24.72 -7.15
CA ALA A 148 17.96 -26.11 -7.43
C ALA A 148 19.36 -26.21 -8.07
N LYS A 149 20.03 -27.35 -7.88
CA LYS A 149 21.26 -27.64 -8.64
C LYS A 149 20.95 -27.59 -10.14
N GLY A 150 21.76 -26.88 -10.91
CA GLY A 150 21.58 -26.69 -12.35
C GLY A 150 20.62 -25.55 -12.73
N GLU A 151 19.96 -24.90 -11.75
CA GLU A 151 19.15 -23.72 -12.01
C GLU A 151 20.06 -22.48 -12.24
N GLU A 152 19.66 -21.63 -13.18
CA GLU A 152 20.32 -20.35 -13.43
C GLU A 152 20.10 -19.39 -12.27
N ILE A 153 21.17 -18.79 -11.75
CA ILE A 153 21.11 -17.73 -10.75
C ILE A 153 20.85 -16.42 -11.49
N THR A 154 19.81 -15.69 -11.08
CA THR A 154 19.34 -14.48 -11.75
C THR A 154 19.06 -13.35 -10.77
N ILE A 155 19.27 -12.11 -11.22
CA ILE A 155 18.91 -10.87 -10.51
C ILE A 155 17.91 -10.05 -11.33
N ILE A 156 17.33 -9.01 -10.72
CA ILE A 156 16.51 -8.04 -11.44
C ILE A 156 17.40 -6.85 -11.88
N TYR A 157 17.28 -6.44 -13.15
CA TYR A 157 18.02 -5.29 -13.69
C TYR A 157 17.20 -4.01 -13.63
N LEU A 158 15.88 -4.17 -13.56
CA LEU A 158 14.91 -3.09 -13.61
C LEU A 158 14.70 -2.50 -12.23
N ALA A 159 14.59 -1.18 -12.15
CA ALA A 159 14.28 -0.48 -10.91
C ALA A 159 12.80 -0.59 -10.51
N ALA A 160 11.91 -0.76 -11.50
CA ALA A 160 10.46 -0.73 -11.35
C ALA A 160 9.81 -2.04 -11.81
N ARG A 161 8.73 -2.45 -11.13
CA ARG A 161 7.98 -3.69 -11.43
C ARG A 161 6.72 -3.40 -12.22
N ARG A 162 6.87 -2.74 -13.37
CA ARG A 162 5.75 -2.39 -14.28
C ARG A 162 5.24 -3.62 -15.03
N ASN A 163 4.13 -3.49 -15.75
CA ASN A 163 3.65 -4.53 -16.68
C ASN A 163 4.72 -5.01 -17.69
N ARG A 164 4.50 -6.20 -18.25
CA ARG A 164 5.42 -6.88 -19.19
C ARG A 164 5.84 -5.98 -20.34
N SER A 165 4.91 -5.25 -20.94
CA SER A 165 5.21 -4.38 -22.07
C SER A 165 6.21 -3.28 -21.69
N ALA A 166 6.05 -2.67 -20.52
CA ALA A 166 7.00 -1.69 -20.01
C ALA A 166 8.37 -2.33 -19.69
N ARG A 167 8.39 -3.48 -19.02
CA ARG A 167 9.63 -4.22 -18.71
C ARG A 167 10.41 -4.57 -19.98
N LEU A 168 9.74 -5.12 -20.99
CA LEU A 168 10.38 -5.49 -22.26
C LEU A 168 10.92 -4.26 -23.02
N ARG A 169 10.17 -3.15 -23.04
CA ARG A 169 10.67 -1.91 -23.65
C ARG A 169 11.93 -1.40 -22.95
N GLU A 170 11.97 -1.43 -21.63
CA GLU A 170 13.13 -0.97 -20.86
C GLU A 170 14.35 -1.89 -21.07
N LEU A 171 14.16 -3.21 -21.04
CA LEU A 171 15.22 -4.18 -21.32
C LEU A 171 15.74 -4.04 -22.75
N GLN A 172 14.86 -3.85 -23.74
CA GLN A 172 15.28 -3.64 -25.12
C GLN A 172 16.03 -2.30 -25.30
N THR A 173 15.65 -1.27 -24.56
CA THR A 173 16.29 0.06 -24.64
C THR A 173 17.66 0.08 -23.96
N SER A 174 17.80 -0.60 -22.82
CA SER A 174 18.99 -0.51 -21.96
C SER A 174 19.96 -1.69 -22.11
N PHE A 175 19.47 -2.87 -22.51
CA PHE A 175 20.25 -4.11 -22.53
C PHE A 175 20.10 -4.91 -23.85
N ARG A 176 19.32 -4.40 -24.82
CA ARG A 176 19.15 -4.97 -26.18
C ARG A 176 18.69 -6.43 -26.24
N PHE A 177 17.96 -6.91 -25.24
CA PHE A 177 17.38 -8.26 -25.27
C PHE A 177 15.90 -8.26 -24.89
N THR A 178 15.20 -9.32 -25.31
CA THR A 178 13.82 -9.62 -24.93
C THR A 178 13.79 -10.69 -23.85
N CYS A 179 13.22 -10.39 -22.69
CA CYS A 179 13.12 -11.35 -21.58
C CYS A 179 12.08 -12.45 -21.86
N SER A 180 12.48 -13.69 -21.61
CA SER A 180 11.67 -14.90 -21.73
C SER A 180 11.51 -15.67 -20.41
N CYS A 181 11.73 -15.01 -19.26
CA CYS A 181 11.52 -15.64 -17.94
C CYS A 181 10.06 -16.08 -17.74
N ASP A 182 9.81 -16.92 -16.73
CA ASP A 182 8.50 -17.51 -16.45
C ASP A 182 7.39 -16.46 -16.35
N LEU A 183 7.66 -15.30 -15.73
CA LEU A 183 6.71 -14.19 -15.64
C LEU A 183 6.37 -13.58 -17.02
N CYS A 184 7.38 -13.40 -17.88
CA CYS A 184 7.20 -12.87 -19.23
C CYS A 184 6.62 -13.90 -20.21
N SER A 185 6.73 -15.18 -19.87
CA SER A 185 6.29 -16.32 -20.66
C SER A 185 4.93 -16.88 -20.21
N LEU A 186 4.30 -16.28 -19.19
CA LEU A 186 2.94 -16.63 -18.76
C LEU A 186 1.95 -16.69 -19.93
N PRO A 187 0.97 -17.62 -19.90
CA PRO A 187 -0.15 -17.65 -20.82
C PRO A 187 -0.91 -16.31 -20.85
N PRO A 188 -1.56 -15.93 -21.97
CA PRO A 188 -2.19 -14.62 -22.13
C PRO A 188 -3.12 -14.20 -20.97
N ASP A 189 -3.99 -15.09 -20.50
CA ASP A 189 -4.95 -14.77 -19.44
C ASP A 189 -4.27 -14.54 -18.09
N GLN A 190 -3.29 -15.38 -17.74
CA GLN A 190 -2.51 -15.24 -16.50
C GLN A 190 -1.61 -13.99 -16.54
N ARG A 191 -1.05 -13.70 -17.72
CA ARG A 191 -0.22 -12.52 -17.95
C ARG A 191 -0.99 -11.23 -17.77
N LYS A 192 -2.25 -11.18 -18.23
CA LYS A 192 -3.13 -10.01 -18.07
C LYS A 192 -3.31 -9.66 -16.59
N ILE A 193 -3.65 -10.66 -15.78
CA ILE A 193 -3.80 -10.54 -14.32
C ILE A 193 -2.47 -10.11 -13.65
N SER A 194 -1.36 -10.73 -14.04
CA SER A 194 -0.03 -10.37 -13.52
C SER A 194 0.38 -8.94 -13.88
N ASP A 195 0.10 -8.50 -15.11
CA ASP A 195 0.40 -7.15 -15.58
C ASP A 195 -0.41 -6.10 -14.80
N GLU A 196 -1.69 -6.35 -14.52
CA GLU A 196 -2.52 -5.47 -13.67
C GLU A 196 -2.00 -5.38 -12.24
N ARG A 197 -1.61 -6.52 -11.65
CA ARG A 197 -1.01 -6.54 -10.31
C ARG A 197 0.31 -5.80 -10.29
N CYS A 198 1.15 -5.95 -11.31
CA CYS A 198 2.41 -5.21 -11.45
C CYS A 198 2.16 -3.69 -11.54
N ASP A 199 1.17 -3.27 -12.32
CA ASP A 199 0.83 -1.85 -12.43
C ASP A 199 0.26 -1.28 -11.11
N GLU A 200 -0.55 -2.06 -10.39
CA GLU A 200 -1.04 -1.68 -9.06
C GLU A 200 0.08 -1.65 -8.01
N ILE A 201 1.02 -2.61 -8.04
CA ILE A 201 2.24 -2.61 -7.22
C ILE A 201 2.98 -1.30 -7.44
N GLN A 202 3.21 -0.91 -8.70
CA GLN A 202 3.92 0.33 -9.03
C GLN A 202 3.16 1.56 -8.52
N ARG A 203 1.83 1.61 -8.72
CA ARG A 203 1.01 2.73 -8.26
C ARG A 203 1.05 2.88 -6.73
N LEU A 204 0.94 1.77 -6.00
CA LEU A 204 1.03 1.78 -4.54
C LEU A 204 2.42 2.20 -4.08
N ASP A 205 3.47 1.71 -4.73
CA ASP A 205 4.85 2.06 -4.41
C ASP A 205 5.11 3.56 -4.55
N ASP A 206 4.65 4.16 -5.65
CA ASP A 206 4.76 5.60 -5.91
C ASP A 206 3.96 6.42 -4.88
N LEU A 207 2.74 5.96 -4.55
CA LEU A 207 1.86 6.61 -3.57
C LEU A 207 2.44 6.56 -2.15
N ILE A 208 3.02 5.44 -1.75
CA ILE A 208 3.67 5.28 -0.43
C ILE A 208 4.97 6.11 -0.40
N GLY A 209 5.77 6.02 -1.47
CA GLY A 209 7.07 6.70 -1.59
C GLY A 209 6.97 8.23 -1.58
N CYS A 210 5.83 8.83 -1.93
CA CYS A 210 5.66 10.29 -1.90
C CYS A 210 5.66 10.87 -0.47
N GLY A 211 5.43 10.05 0.56
CA GLY A 211 5.45 10.46 1.97
C GLY A 211 4.30 11.38 2.42
N MET A 212 3.48 11.91 1.50
CA MET A 212 2.36 12.82 1.84
C MET A 212 1.23 12.12 2.62
N GLY A 213 0.97 10.84 2.30
CA GLY A 213 -0.07 10.04 2.94
C GLY A 213 0.24 9.70 4.41
N SER A 214 1.53 9.54 4.73
CA SER A 214 1.99 9.16 6.08
C SER A 214 1.57 10.16 7.15
N SER A 215 1.44 11.45 6.83
CA SER A 215 0.99 12.47 7.79
C SER A 215 -0.52 12.71 7.73
N SER A 216 -1.09 12.69 6.52
CA SER A 216 -2.47 13.14 6.24
C SER A 216 -3.51 12.03 6.42
N SER A 217 -3.24 10.82 5.93
CA SER A 217 -4.11 9.65 6.02
C SER A 217 -3.31 8.39 6.43
N PRO A 218 -2.73 8.36 7.65
CA PRO A 218 -1.78 7.32 8.04
C PRO A 218 -2.38 5.91 8.05
N LEU A 219 -3.64 5.74 8.44
CA LEU A 219 -4.30 4.42 8.43
C LEU A 219 -4.50 3.90 7.01
N GLN A 220 -4.95 4.77 6.10
CA GLN A 220 -5.11 4.42 4.68
C GLN A 220 -3.77 4.06 4.05
N THR A 221 -2.73 4.83 4.34
CA THR A 221 -1.38 4.57 3.83
C THR A 221 -0.82 3.26 4.41
N LEU A 222 -1.05 2.96 5.69
CA LEU A 222 -0.71 1.66 6.28
C LEU A 222 -1.44 0.50 5.59
N HIS A 223 -2.71 0.68 5.23
CA HIS A 223 -3.47 -0.31 4.46
C HIS A 223 -2.96 -0.45 3.02
N HIS A 224 -2.51 0.63 2.38
CA HIS A 224 -1.83 0.57 1.07
C HIS A 224 -0.55 -0.26 1.15
N VAL A 225 0.25 -0.09 2.21
CA VAL A 225 1.45 -0.92 2.44
C VAL A 225 1.09 -2.40 2.60
N HIS A 226 0.03 -2.71 3.35
CA HIS A 226 -0.45 -4.09 3.47
C HIS A 226 -0.90 -4.65 2.12
N LYS A 227 -1.67 -3.89 1.33
CA LYS A 227 -2.10 -4.30 -0.01
C LYS A 227 -0.89 -4.55 -0.92
N LEU A 228 0.10 -3.67 -0.89
CA LEU A 228 1.36 -3.84 -1.63
C LEU A 228 2.05 -5.16 -1.26
N LEU A 229 2.21 -5.46 0.03
CA LEU A 229 2.81 -6.72 0.48
C LEU A 229 2.05 -7.95 -0.01
N ASN A 230 0.71 -7.93 0.02
CA ASN A 230 -0.11 -9.05 -0.46
C ASN A 230 0.01 -9.24 -1.98
N LEU A 231 0.14 -8.16 -2.74
CA LEU A 231 0.35 -8.23 -4.19
C LEU A 231 1.75 -8.75 -4.53
N LEU A 232 2.79 -8.30 -3.81
CA LEU A 232 4.15 -8.83 -3.95
C LEU A 232 4.18 -10.34 -3.69
N ASP A 233 3.52 -10.80 -2.62
CA ASP A 233 3.40 -12.22 -2.30
C ASP A 233 2.64 -13.00 -3.38
N SER A 234 1.52 -12.45 -3.88
CA SER A 234 0.71 -13.07 -4.94
C SER A 234 1.46 -13.24 -6.27
N GLU A 235 2.39 -12.34 -6.58
CA GLU A 235 3.28 -12.43 -7.74
C GLU A 235 4.54 -13.27 -7.46
N GLY A 236 4.78 -13.65 -6.20
CA GLY A 236 5.97 -14.39 -5.77
C GLY A 236 7.24 -13.52 -5.70
N PHE A 237 7.11 -12.20 -5.63
CA PHE A 237 8.24 -11.28 -5.51
C PHE A 237 8.78 -11.26 -4.07
N ALA A 238 10.02 -11.75 -3.90
CA ALA A 238 10.68 -11.91 -2.60
C ALA A 238 11.95 -11.04 -2.42
N ASP A 239 12.15 -10.06 -3.30
CA ASP A 239 13.31 -9.17 -3.33
C ASP A 239 13.20 -7.99 -2.34
N ALA A 240 14.07 -6.99 -2.50
CA ALA A 240 14.19 -5.83 -1.62
C ALA A 240 12.91 -4.99 -1.48
N GLY A 241 11.92 -5.14 -2.36
CA GLY A 241 10.61 -4.50 -2.24
C GLY A 241 9.87 -4.89 -0.95
N VAL A 242 9.93 -6.16 -0.54
CA VAL A 242 9.24 -6.68 0.65
C VAL A 242 9.75 -6.04 1.95
N PRO A 243 11.05 -6.12 2.31
CA PRO A 243 11.55 -5.47 3.52
C PRO A 243 11.49 -3.94 3.44
N ARG A 244 11.47 -3.34 2.25
CA ARG A 244 11.24 -1.90 2.10
C ARG A 244 9.81 -1.53 2.50
N ALA A 245 8.80 -2.26 2.03
CA ALA A 245 7.41 -2.02 2.42
C ALA A 245 7.20 -2.16 3.93
N TYR A 246 7.85 -3.13 4.58
CA TYR A 246 7.84 -3.21 6.05
C TYR A 246 8.51 -2.00 6.73
N TYR A 247 9.59 -1.47 6.14
CA TYR A 247 10.20 -0.23 6.64
C TYR A 247 9.26 0.97 6.46
N ASP A 248 8.51 1.05 5.37
CA ASP A 248 7.51 2.12 5.17
C ASP A 248 6.40 2.03 6.25
N ALA A 249 5.89 0.82 6.54
CA ALA A 249 4.94 0.61 7.64
C ALA A 249 5.52 1.01 9.01
N PHE A 250 6.79 0.67 9.27
CA PHE A 250 7.52 1.12 10.45
C PHE A 250 7.55 2.65 10.56
N GLN A 251 7.91 3.34 9.48
CA GLN A 251 8.00 4.81 9.46
C GLN A 251 6.65 5.46 9.73
N ILE A 252 5.56 4.93 9.16
CA ILE A 252 4.19 5.41 9.42
C ILE A 252 3.82 5.20 10.91
N ALA A 253 4.04 3.99 11.44
CA ALA A 253 3.70 3.66 12.82
C ALA A 253 4.46 4.53 13.84
N ILE A 254 5.78 4.64 13.68
CA ILE A 254 6.62 5.37 14.65
C ILE A 254 6.43 6.89 14.59
N MET A 255 6.06 7.41 13.41
CA MET A 255 5.67 8.81 13.23
C MET A 255 4.48 9.20 14.11
N HIS A 256 3.56 8.25 14.35
CA HIS A 256 2.37 8.42 15.17
C HIS A 256 2.47 7.86 16.60
N GLY A 257 3.68 7.49 17.04
CA GLY A 257 3.95 7.01 18.39
C GLY A 257 3.57 5.55 18.66
N ASP A 258 3.25 4.75 17.64
CA ASP A 258 2.86 3.34 17.80
C ASP A 258 4.11 2.44 17.93
N LYS A 259 4.77 2.48 19.09
CA LYS A 259 6.03 1.75 19.32
C LYS A 259 5.85 0.24 19.25
N ALA A 260 4.68 -0.28 19.64
CA ALA A 260 4.37 -1.71 19.57
C ALA A 260 4.41 -2.23 18.14
N ARG A 261 3.62 -1.64 17.23
CA ARG A 261 3.58 -2.07 15.82
C ARG A 261 4.86 -1.73 15.07
N ALA A 262 5.44 -0.55 15.34
CA ALA A 262 6.71 -0.15 14.75
C ALA A 262 7.81 -1.20 15.03
N THR A 263 7.90 -1.71 16.26
CA THR A 263 8.84 -2.77 16.62
C THR A 263 8.68 -4.00 15.73
N VAL A 264 7.45 -4.51 15.59
CA VAL A 264 7.15 -5.69 14.77
C VAL A 264 7.46 -5.44 13.28
N PHE A 265 7.13 -4.27 12.75
CA PHE A 265 7.45 -3.93 11.36
C PHE A 265 8.97 -3.85 11.12
N ALA A 266 9.73 -3.26 12.05
CA ALA A 266 11.18 -3.21 11.98
C ALA A 266 11.81 -4.61 12.08
N GLU A 267 11.26 -5.51 12.91
CA GLU A 267 11.69 -6.92 12.98
C GLU A 267 11.48 -7.64 11.65
N ARG A 268 10.31 -7.47 11.01
CA ARG A 268 10.04 -8.06 9.68
C ARG A 268 10.96 -7.50 8.60
N ALA A 269 11.21 -6.19 8.62
CA ALA A 269 12.17 -5.54 7.73
C ALA A 269 13.59 -6.08 7.95
N ALA A 270 14.03 -6.21 9.21
CA ALA A 270 15.35 -6.75 9.57
C ALA A 270 15.50 -8.21 9.12
N SER A 271 14.50 -9.06 9.37
CA SER A 271 14.51 -10.45 8.94
C SER A 271 14.60 -10.58 7.42
N GLY A 272 13.85 -9.76 6.67
CA GLY A 272 13.92 -9.74 5.21
C GLY A 272 15.30 -9.27 4.72
N ARG A 273 15.84 -8.17 5.27
CA ARG A 273 17.18 -7.67 4.92
C ARG A 273 18.29 -8.66 5.24
N ALA A 274 18.20 -9.39 6.36
CA ALA A 274 19.18 -10.41 6.71
C ALA A 274 19.26 -11.53 5.68
N ILE A 275 18.14 -11.92 5.06
CA ILE A 275 18.10 -12.91 3.96
C ILE A 275 18.74 -12.34 2.69
N LEU A 276 18.45 -11.08 2.36
CA LEU A 276 18.84 -10.46 1.09
C LEU A 276 20.27 -9.87 1.08
N GLU A 277 20.81 -9.53 2.25
CA GLU A 277 22.03 -8.73 2.39
C GLU A 277 23.01 -9.30 3.42
N GLY A 278 22.60 -10.31 4.19
CA GLY A 278 23.36 -10.80 5.33
C GLY A 278 23.17 -9.97 6.61
N LYS A 279 23.59 -10.55 7.75
CA LYS A 279 23.53 -9.90 9.08
C LYS A 279 24.61 -8.84 9.29
N ASP A 280 25.66 -8.89 8.47
CA ASP A 280 26.77 -7.93 8.48
C ASP A 280 26.45 -6.65 7.67
N SER A 281 25.38 -6.63 6.88
CA SER A 281 24.89 -5.42 6.20
C SER A 281 24.53 -4.31 7.20
N SER A 282 24.94 -3.08 6.88
CA SER A 282 24.59 -1.88 7.64
C SER A 282 23.08 -1.63 7.67
N THR A 283 22.38 -1.93 6.57
CA THR A 283 20.91 -1.81 6.49
C THR A 283 20.24 -2.78 7.44
N THR A 284 20.66 -4.05 7.46
CA THR A 284 20.13 -5.07 8.37
C THR A 284 20.31 -4.63 9.82
N ARG A 285 21.53 -4.23 10.21
CA ARG A 285 21.83 -3.75 11.58
C ARG A 285 21.03 -2.52 11.98
N LYS A 286 20.78 -1.60 11.03
CA LYS A 286 19.95 -0.42 11.26
C LYS A 286 18.50 -0.82 11.55
N MET A 287 17.94 -1.77 10.80
CA MET A 287 16.58 -2.27 11.06
C MET A 287 16.49 -3.01 12.40
N GLU A 288 17.49 -3.82 12.75
CA GLU A 288 17.55 -4.45 14.08
C GLU A 288 17.65 -3.42 15.22
N THR A 289 18.34 -2.31 14.98
CA THR A 289 18.43 -1.22 15.96
C THR A 289 17.06 -0.57 16.17
N TYR A 290 16.31 -0.34 15.09
CA TYR A 290 14.94 0.16 15.18
C TYR A 290 13.95 -0.84 15.78
N ALA A 291 14.14 -2.14 15.57
CA ALA A 291 13.36 -3.16 16.26
C ALA A 291 13.58 -3.09 17.78
N ARG A 292 14.84 -2.99 18.23
CA ARG A 292 15.15 -2.86 19.67
C ARG A 292 14.66 -1.54 20.25
N ASN A 293 14.88 -0.45 19.54
CA ASN A 293 14.49 0.89 19.98
C ASN A 293 14.00 1.74 18.80
N PRO A 294 12.68 1.75 18.52
CA PRO A 294 12.12 2.44 17.37
C PRO A 294 12.18 3.96 17.53
N THR A 295 12.32 4.49 18.75
CA THR A 295 12.38 5.94 19.00
C THR A 295 13.67 6.58 18.50
N GLN A 296 14.67 5.79 18.07
CA GLN A 296 15.87 6.31 17.41
C GLN A 296 15.61 6.80 15.98
N HIS A 297 14.46 6.49 15.40
CA HIS A 297 14.12 7.00 14.08
C HIS A 297 13.76 8.48 14.13
N ALA A 298 14.27 9.26 13.17
CA ALA A 298 14.14 10.72 13.17
C ALA A 298 12.69 11.22 13.11
N THR A 299 11.76 10.41 12.57
CA THR A 299 10.33 10.77 12.50
C THR A 299 9.55 10.43 13.78
N TYR A 300 10.17 9.86 14.80
CA TYR A 300 9.47 9.48 16.03
C TYR A 300 8.71 10.68 16.64
N GLY A 301 7.46 10.44 17.05
CA GLY A 301 6.70 11.39 17.86
C GLY A 301 6.31 12.69 17.15
N HIS A 302 6.33 12.73 15.82
CA HIS A 302 5.75 13.87 15.06
C HIS A 302 4.25 14.03 15.35
N SER A 303 3.60 12.93 15.73
CA SER A 303 2.23 12.86 16.20
C SER A 303 2.08 11.73 17.22
N ASN A 304 1.08 11.81 18.10
CA ASN A 304 0.78 10.78 19.10
C ASN A 304 -0.57 10.07 18.84
N LYS A 305 -1.06 10.12 17.60
CA LYS A 305 -2.39 9.56 17.24
C LYS A 305 -2.55 8.07 17.58
N TRP A 306 -1.46 7.31 17.58
CA TRP A 306 -1.46 5.85 17.78
C TRP A 306 -0.54 5.44 18.91
N GLN A 307 -0.41 6.28 19.94
CA GLN A 307 0.55 6.07 21.01
C GLN A 307 0.37 4.69 21.68
N THR A 308 1.43 3.88 21.60
CA THR A 308 1.54 2.58 22.27
C THR A 308 2.96 2.38 22.79
N GLU A 309 3.11 1.56 23.82
CA GLU A 309 4.41 1.13 24.36
C GLU A 309 4.82 -0.25 23.83
N GLN A 310 6.11 -0.55 23.75
CA GLN A 310 6.60 -1.84 23.21
C GLN A 310 6.13 -3.06 24.01
N ASP A 311 5.89 -2.90 25.32
CA ASP A 311 5.37 -3.95 26.19
C ASP A 311 3.88 -4.27 25.94
N THR A 312 3.19 -3.45 25.13
CA THR A 312 1.80 -3.69 24.74
C THR A 312 1.64 -4.58 23.51
N ILE A 313 2.74 -5.12 22.94
CA ILE A 313 2.68 -6.11 21.85
C ILE A 313 1.94 -7.37 22.36
N PRO A 314 0.79 -7.76 21.76
CA PRO A 314 0.04 -8.92 22.22
C PRO A 314 0.82 -10.22 22.02
N ARG A 315 0.84 -11.08 23.05
CA ARG A 315 1.53 -12.38 23.01
C ARG A 315 0.60 -13.58 22.86
N ASP A 316 -0.67 -13.41 23.22
CA ASP A 316 -1.66 -14.51 23.28
C ASP A 316 -2.64 -14.52 22.10
N LEU A 317 -2.38 -13.70 21.06
CA LEU A 317 -3.20 -13.70 19.84
C LEU A 317 -2.78 -14.83 18.91
N ASP A 318 -3.77 -15.49 18.29
CA ASP A 318 -3.51 -16.33 17.13
C ASP A 318 -2.94 -15.50 15.96
N ARG A 319 -2.37 -16.19 14.96
CA ARG A 319 -1.72 -15.52 13.81
C ARG A 319 -2.65 -14.55 13.08
N ALA A 320 -3.91 -14.91 12.86
CA ALA A 320 -4.84 -14.07 12.10
C ALA A 320 -5.28 -12.84 12.90
N ALA A 321 -5.52 -13.01 14.20
CA ALA A 321 -5.80 -11.93 15.12
C ALA A 321 -4.59 -10.99 15.26
N PHE A 322 -3.38 -11.53 15.34
CA PHE A 322 -2.15 -10.74 15.38
C PHE A 322 -1.93 -9.93 14.10
N GLU A 323 -2.19 -10.49 12.91
CA GLU A 323 -2.12 -9.70 11.66
C GLU A 323 -3.19 -8.60 11.63
N ARG A 324 -4.43 -8.87 12.09
CA ARG A 324 -5.45 -7.82 12.19
C ARG A 324 -5.01 -6.70 13.14
N TRP A 325 -4.44 -7.05 14.28
CA TRP A 325 -3.81 -6.12 15.21
C TRP A 325 -2.74 -5.30 14.52
N LEU A 326 -1.75 -5.96 13.95
CA LEU A 326 -0.56 -5.33 13.36
C LEU A 326 -0.95 -4.30 12.30
N TRP A 327 -1.95 -4.61 11.47
CA TRP A 327 -2.40 -3.74 10.39
C TRP A 327 -3.50 -2.77 10.79
N LYS A 328 -3.76 -2.58 12.09
CA LYS A 328 -4.83 -1.73 12.64
C LYS A 328 -6.19 -2.00 11.97
N LYS A 329 -6.43 -3.26 11.63
CA LYS A 329 -7.74 -3.78 11.19
C LYS A 329 -8.64 -4.12 12.39
N GLU A 330 -8.21 -3.75 13.59
CA GLU A 330 -8.97 -3.84 14.85
C GLU A 330 -9.93 -2.67 15.02
N THR A 331 -10.69 -2.38 13.98
CA THR A 331 -11.96 -1.64 14.07
C THR A 331 -12.77 -2.06 12.85
N ALA A 332 -13.13 -3.33 12.85
CA ALA A 332 -14.51 -3.63 13.15
C ALA A 332 -14.52 -4.73 14.20
N ALA A 333 -14.63 -4.38 15.49
CA ALA A 333 -15.80 -4.96 16.14
C ALA A 333 -16.91 -4.61 15.16
N VAL A 334 -17.50 -5.60 14.48
CA VAL A 334 -18.64 -5.34 13.63
C VAL A 334 -19.62 -4.69 14.59
N SER A 335 -19.62 -3.36 14.60
CA SER A 335 -20.71 -2.66 15.21
C SER A 335 -21.86 -3.18 14.39
N GLN A 336 -22.81 -3.81 15.07
CA GLN A 336 -24.06 -4.18 14.43
C GLN A 336 -24.67 -2.96 13.72
N ASN A 337 -24.17 -1.75 14.02
CA ASN A 337 -24.56 -0.51 13.42
C ASN A 337 -23.44 0.30 12.76
N ALA A 338 -23.78 1.01 11.70
CA ALA A 338 -22.85 1.91 11.02
C ALA A 338 -22.43 3.10 11.89
N ASP A 339 -21.14 3.48 11.83
CA ASP A 339 -20.63 4.71 12.42
C ASP A 339 -20.59 5.82 11.37
N PHE A 340 -21.44 6.83 11.52
CA PHE A 340 -21.53 7.96 10.59
C PHE A 340 -20.29 8.86 10.59
N ARG A 341 -19.34 8.64 11.51
CA ARG A 341 -18.02 9.29 11.48
C ARG A 341 -16.99 8.54 10.65
N SER A 342 -17.29 7.30 10.23
CA SER A 342 -16.39 6.51 9.38
C SER A 342 -16.02 7.25 8.10
N GLU A 343 -14.74 7.50 7.88
CA GLU A 343 -14.22 8.09 6.63
C GLU A 343 -14.34 7.16 5.42
N VAL A 344 -14.68 5.89 5.66
CA VAL A 344 -14.83 4.89 4.60
C VAL A 344 -16.30 4.73 4.22
N ALA A 345 -17.20 4.48 5.17
CA ALA A 345 -18.63 4.34 4.85
C ALA A 345 -19.31 5.70 4.62
N PHE A 346 -18.84 6.75 5.29
CA PHE A 346 -19.40 8.10 5.22
C PHE A 346 -18.30 9.15 4.94
N PRO A 347 -17.64 9.07 3.78
CA PRO A 347 -16.49 9.93 3.46
C PRO A 347 -16.82 11.42 3.44
N SER A 348 -15.80 12.24 3.71
CA SER A 348 -15.85 13.66 3.40
C SER A 348 -15.81 13.88 1.88
N PHE A 349 -16.13 15.09 1.40
CA PHE A 349 -16.18 15.33 -0.05
C PHE A 349 -14.83 15.10 -0.73
N LYS A 350 -13.73 15.38 -0.04
CA LYS A 350 -12.37 15.15 -0.53
C LYS A 350 -12.08 13.67 -0.79
N ASP A 351 -12.72 12.79 -0.03
CA ASP A 351 -12.44 11.35 -0.02
C ASP A 351 -13.49 10.54 -0.82
N LEU A 352 -14.42 11.24 -1.49
CA LEU A 352 -15.34 10.62 -2.45
C LEU A 352 -14.59 10.15 -3.70
N PRO A 353 -15.03 9.06 -4.36
CA PRO A 353 -14.52 8.70 -5.68
C PRO A 353 -14.82 9.82 -6.68
N GLY A 354 -13.93 10.04 -7.65
CA GLY A 354 -14.21 10.91 -8.80
C GLY A 354 -14.97 10.18 -9.90
N GLU A 355 -15.74 10.90 -10.71
CA GLU A 355 -16.53 10.33 -11.82
C GLU A 355 -15.71 9.52 -12.86
N ASN A 356 -14.40 9.80 -12.95
CA ASN A 356 -13.45 9.10 -13.83
C ASN A 356 -12.35 8.38 -13.03
N ASP A 357 -12.51 8.29 -11.70
CA ASP A 357 -11.53 7.70 -10.79
C ASP A 357 -12.05 6.37 -10.24
N VAL A 358 -11.28 5.31 -10.49
CA VAL A 358 -11.52 4.00 -9.91
C VAL A 358 -10.87 3.96 -8.53
N SER A 359 -11.55 4.59 -7.57
CA SER A 359 -11.09 4.56 -6.19
C SER A 359 -11.15 3.14 -5.66
N LEU A 360 -10.00 2.51 -5.48
CA LEU A 360 -9.89 1.14 -4.95
C LEU A 360 -10.33 1.04 -3.47
N ALA A 361 -10.67 2.16 -2.85
CA ALA A 361 -11.39 2.17 -1.57
C ALA A 361 -12.84 1.69 -1.75
N TYR A 362 -13.47 1.94 -2.91
CA TYR A 362 -14.89 1.67 -3.17
C TYR A 362 -15.12 0.63 -4.25
N TYR A 363 -14.23 0.53 -5.23
CA TYR A 363 -14.33 -0.35 -6.37
C TYR A 363 -13.30 -1.49 -6.28
N ASP A 364 -13.66 -2.66 -6.77
CA ASP A 364 -12.77 -3.79 -6.98
C ASP A 364 -12.99 -4.33 -8.40
N SER A 365 -12.05 -5.12 -8.91
CA SER A 365 -12.17 -5.75 -10.21
C SER A 365 -11.81 -7.22 -10.13
N GLY A 366 -12.73 -8.08 -10.56
CA GLY A 366 -12.48 -9.51 -10.68
C GLY A 366 -11.70 -9.89 -11.94
N ASP A 367 -11.69 -9.01 -12.96
CA ASP A 367 -11.11 -9.29 -14.28
C ASP A 367 -10.09 -8.25 -14.77
N GLY A 368 -9.92 -7.13 -14.04
CA GLY A 368 -9.04 -6.00 -14.35
C GLY A 368 -9.63 -4.88 -15.21
N PHE A 369 -10.81 -5.09 -15.80
CA PHE A 369 -11.41 -4.20 -16.82
C PHE A 369 -12.74 -3.64 -16.37
N THR A 370 -13.49 -4.45 -15.65
CA THR A 370 -14.80 -4.10 -15.14
C THR A 370 -14.65 -3.85 -13.64
N TYR A 371 -14.81 -2.59 -13.26
CA TYR A 371 -14.78 -2.19 -11.87
C TYR A 371 -16.19 -2.16 -11.33
N HIS A 372 -16.39 -2.88 -10.23
CA HIS A 372 -17.65 -2.94 -9.53
C HIS A 372 -17.43 -2.40 -8.12
N PRO A 373 -18.38 -1.64 -7.58
CA PRO A 373 -18.39 -1.35 -6.16
C PRO A 373 -18.21 -2.64 -5.35
N HIS A 374 -17.27 -2.68 -4.42
CA HIS A 374 -17.07 -3.82 -3.50
C HIS A 374 -17.57 -3.49 -2.09
N ARG A 375 -17.91 -2.23 -1.83
CA ARG A 375 -18.53 -1.74 -0.59
C ARG A 375 -19.53 -0.62 -0.87
N HIS A 376 -20.31 -0.23 0.13
CA HIS A 376 -21.24 0.89 0.05
C HIS A 376 -20.62 2.18 0.62
N TRP A 377 -21.07 3.35 0.16
CA TRP A 377 -20.72 4.65 0.76
C TRP A 377 -21.84 5.68 0.65
N CYS A 378 -21.86 6.63 1.59
CA CYS A 378 -22.87 7.68 1.66
C CYS A 378 -22.26 9.01 2.10
N PHE A 379 -22.40 10.05 1.28
CA PHE A 379 -21.98 11.39 1.64
C PHE A 379 -23.01 12.06 2.56
N LEU A 380 -22.56 12.57 3.71
CA LEU A 380 -23.39 13.32 4.66
C LEU A 380 -22.92 14.77 4.75
N ALA A 381 -23.83 15.72 4.52
CA ALA A 381 -23.53 17.15 4.60
C ALA A 381 -24.74 17.98 4.99
N GLU A 382 -24.51 19.10 5.68
CA GLU A 382 -25.57 20.01 6.10
C GLU A 382 -25.86 21.07 5.04
N ILE A 383 -27.13 21.32 4.70
CA ILE A 383 -27.51 22.40 3.79
C ILE A 383 -27.20 23.75 4.43
N VAL A 384 -26.47 24.60 3.72
CA VAL A 384 -26.17 25.99 4.15
C VAL A 384 -26.82 27.03 3.24
N ASP A 385 -27.05 26.71 1.97
CA ASP A 385 -27.74 27.59 1.00
C ASP A 385 -28.57 26.79 -0.01
N VAL A 386 -29.63 27.42 -0.54
CA VAL A 386 -30.58 26.80 -1.49
C VAL A 386 -30.89 27.77 -2.62
N GLN A 387 -30.63 27.34 -3.86
CA GLN A 387 -30.90 28.12 -5.07
C GLN A 387 -31.81 27.32 -6.03
N ARG A 388 -32.76 28.00 -6.68
CA ARG A 388 -33.83 27.36 -7.49
C ARG A 388 -34.02 27.95 -8.89
N LEU A 389 -33.06 28.71 -9.40
CA LEU A 389 -33.27 29.53 -10.60
C LEU A 389 -33.49 28.71 -11.88
N ILE A 390 -32.64 27.71 -12.14
CA ILE A 390 -32.67 26.89 -13.38
C ILE A 390 -32.88 25.41 -13.05
N ARG A 391 -32.24 24.96 -11.99
CA ARG A 391 -32.32 23.64 -11.35
C ARG A 391 -32.15 23.86 -9.85
N LEU A 392 -32.57 22.90 -9.02
CA LEU A 392 -32.20 22.94 -7.62
C LEU A 392 -30.67 22.87 -7.49
N GLN A 393 -30.12 23.77 -6.70
CA GLN A 393 -28.73 23.75 -6.27
C GLN A 393 -28.72 23.89 -4.76
N LEU A 394 -28.00 22.99 -4.10
CA LEU A 394 -27.74 23.04 -2.67
C LEU A 394 -26.26 23.36 -2.47
N THR A 395 -25.95 24.36 -1.67
CA THR A 395 -24.61 24.45 -1.09
C THR A 395 -24.68 23.72 0.24
N VAL A 396 -23.86 22.71 0.42
CA VAL A 396 -23.81 21.89 1.64
C VAL A 396 -22.44 21.96 2.28
N LYS A 397 -22.38 21.78 3.59
CA LYS A 397 -21.14 21.75 4.37
C LYS A 397 -20.92 20.35 4.91
N ASP A 398 -19.82 19.72 4.52
CA ASP A 398 -19.47 18.37 4.98
C ASP A 398 -18.96 18.36 6.44
N LYS A 399 -18.67 17.18 6.98
CA LYS A 399 -18.16 17.00 8.35
C LYS A 399 -16.80 17.65 8.62
N ASN A 400 -16.02 17.93 7.58
CA ASN A 400 -14.74 18.65 7.66
C ASN A 400 -14.92 20.16 7.49
N GLY A 401 -16.17 20.62 7.33
CA GLY A 401 -16.52 22.01 7.17
C GLY A 401 -16.31 22.55 5.75
N ARG A 402 -16.07 21.69 4.76
CA ARG A 402 -15.93 22.09 3.36
C ARG A 402 -17.29 22.37 2.76
N GLU A 403 -17.44 23.51 2.11
CA GLU A 403 -18.62 23.82 1.30
C GLU A 403 -18.52 23.14 -0.07
N VAL A 404 -19.62 22.50 -0.47
CA VAL A 404 -19.72 21.65 -1.65
C VAL A 404 -21.04 21.97 -2.35
N PRO A 405 -21.02 22.30 -3.65
CA PRO A 405 -22.25 22.47 -4.40
C PRO A 405 -22.77 21.10 -4.86
N ILE A 406 -24.08 20.89 -4.69
CA ILE A 406 -24.84 19.76 -5.25
C ILE A 406 -25.80 20.32 -6.30
N PHE A 407 -25.64 19.87 -7.54
CA PHE A 407 -26.48 20.31 -8.66
C PHE A 407 -27.41 19.18 -9.12
N PHE A 408 -28.70 19.48 -9.25
CA PHE A 408 -29.71 18.49 -9.63
C PHE A 408 -29.86 18.40 -11.15
N TYR A 409 -29.46 17.26 -11.70
CA TYR A 409 -29.53 16.88 -13.12
C TYR A 409 -30.58 15.78 -13.37
N THR A 410 -31.42 15.50 -12.38
CA THR A 410 -32.62 14.66 -12.50
C THR A 410 -33.64 15.27 -13.48
N ASP A 411 -34.55 14.45 -14.01
CA ASP A 411 -35.63 14.92 -14.89
C ASP A 411 -36.50 16.00 -14.23
N GLY A 412 -36.78 15.83 -12.93
CA GLY A 412 -37.54 16.78 -12.12
C GLY A 412 -36.74 18.01 -11.67
N ARG A 413 -35.42 18.05 -11.92
CA ARG A 413 -34.49 19.12 -11.51
C ARG A 413 -34.59 19.50 -10.03
N GLY A 414 -34.89 18.52 -9.16
CA GLY A 414 -35.05 18.68 -7.72
C GLY A 414 -36.48 18.87 -7.23
N SER A 415 -37.49 18.76 -8.11
CA SER A 415 -38.91 18.78 -7.72
C SER A 415 -39.41 17.48 -7.10
N GLU A 416 -38.64 16.40 -7.26
CA GLU A 416 -38.85 15.10 -6.60
C GLU A 416 -38.65 15.12 -5.08
N LEU A 417 -37.97 16.15 -4.56
CA LEU A 417 -37.73 16.31 -3.13
C LEU A 417 -38.88 17.09 -2.47
N ASP A 418 -39.32 16.64 -1.29
CA ASP A 418 -40.29 17.35 -0.46
C ASP A 418 -39.82 18.80 -0.19
N PRO A 419 -40.52 19.82 -0.71
CA PRO A 419 -40.10 21.21 -0.57
C PRO A 419 -39.95 21.67 0.88
N SER A 420 -40.68 21.06 1.82
CA SER A 420 -40.60 21.38 3.25
C SER A 420 -39.28 20.93 3.90
N ARG A 421 -38.55 20.01 3.25
CA ARG A 421 -37.24 19.50 3.69
C ARG A 421 -36.08 20.32 3.14
N ILE A 422 -36.26 21.03 2.03
CA ILE A 422 -35.18 21.73 1.35
C ILE A 422 -34.93 23.09 2.03
N ARG A 423 -34.16 23.09 3.12
CA ARG A 423 -33.82 24.31 3.87
C ARG A 423 -32.49 24.19 4.62
N PRO A 424 -31.82 25.33 4.91
CA PRO A 424 -30.58 25.31 5.70
C PRO A 424 -30.74 24.65 7.08
N GLY A 425 -29.67 24.03 7.57
CA GLY A 425 -29.61 23.32 8.85
C GLY A 425 -30.18 21.90 8.81
N PHE A 426 -30.56 21.38 7.64
CA PHE A 426 -30.96 19.99 7.45
C PHE A 426 -29.82 19.19 6.79
N THR A 427 -29.74 17.89 7.08
CA THR A 427 -28.66 17.03 6.58
C THR A 427 -29.10 16.31 5.30
N VAL A 428 -28.32 16.46 4.24
CA VAL A 428 -28.41 15.66 3.01
C VAL A 428 -27.59 14.38 3.20
N ALA A 429 -28.18 13.26 2.82
CA ALA A 429 -27.48 11.99 2.62
C ALA A 429 -27.55 11.61 1.14
N VAL A 430 -26.39 11.36 0.51
CA VAL A 430 -26.29 10.95 -0.90
C VAL A 430 -25.58 9.62 -0.97
N LEU A 431 -26.29 8.55 -1.31
CA LEU A 431 -25.73 7.23 -1.58
C LEU A 431 -24.91 7.27 -2.88
N TYR A 432 -23.72 6.67 -2.84
CA TYR A 432 -22.83 6.55 -3.98
C TYR A 432 -22.46 7.89 -4.62
N ALA A 433 -22.26 8.92 -3.79
CA ALA A 433 -21.84 10.23 -4.30
C ALA A 433 -20.45 10.17 -4.93
N GLU A 434 -20.24 10.97 -5.98
CA GLU A 434 -18.99 11.10 -6.72
C GLU A 434 -18.61 12.58 -6.85
N GLN A 435 -17.31 12.86 -6.91
CA GLN A 435 -16.79 14.17 -7.28
C GLN A 435 -16.94 14.37 -8.78
N HIS A 436 -17.57 15.49 -9.16
CA HIS A 436 -17.83 15.86 -10.54
C HIS A 436 -17.25 17.25 -10.84
N GLY A 437 -16.56 17.38 -11.98
CA GLY A 437 -16.06 18.66 -12.48
C GLY A 437 -17.09 19.36 -13.37
N PHE A 438 -17.44 20.60 -13.06
CA PHE A 438 -18.39 21.39 -13.86
C PHE A 438 -17.67 22.31 -14.85
N LEU A 439 -18.40 22.76 -15.88
CA LEU A 439 -17.86 23.62 -16.96
C LEU A 439 -17.35 24.99 -16.46
N ASP A 440 -17.80 25.43 -15.30
CA ASP A 440 -17.34 26.67 -14.64
C ASP A 440 -16.07 26.44 -13.80
N PHE A 441 -15.42 25.28 -13.94
CA PHE A 441 -14.27 24.81 -13.17
C PHE A 441 -14.55 24.58 -11.68
N SER A 442 -15.80 24.67 -11.23
CA SER A 442 -16.17 24.22 -9.88
C SER A 442 -16.18 22.70 -9.80
N VAL A 443 -15.97 22.17 -8.59
CA VAL A 443 -16.04 20.73 -8.31
C VAL A 443 -17.08 20.52 -7.23
N GLY A 444 -18.00 19.59 -7.45
CA GLY A 444 -19.12 19.31 -6.56
C GLY A 444 -19.73 17.94 -6.80
N ILE A 445 -21.00 17.78 -6.46
CA ILE A 445 -21.77 16.54 -6.69
C ILE A 445 -22.80 16.80 -7.79
N ARG A 446 -22.75 16.01 -8.86
CA ARG A 446 -23.81 15.97 -9.88
C ARG A 446 -24.84 14.92 -9.47
N HIS A 447 -26.02 15.37 -9.06
CA HIS A 447 -27.07 14.46 -8.61
C HIS A 447 -28.03 14.10 -9.74
N GLU A 448 -28.06 12.83 -10.14
CA GLU A 448 -28.82 12.34 -11.30
C GLU A 448 -29.88 11.30 -10.97
N ASN A 449 -29.74 10.58 -9.86
CA ASN A 449 -30.69 9.56 -9.44
C ASN A 449 -31.55 10.07 -8.28
N PRO A 450 -32.84 10.36 -8.48
CA PRO A 450 -33.70 10.95 -7.46
C PRO A 450 -33.86 10.08 -6.20
N THR A 451 -33.60 8.78 -6.30
CA THR A 451 -33.75 7.83 -5.20
C THR A 451 -32.47 7.61 -4.39
N SER A 452 -31.33 8.17 -4.83
CA SER A 452 -30.04 8.04 -4.11
C SER A 452 -29.83 9.14 -3.06
N MET A 453 -30.75 10.10 -2.92
CA MET A 453 -30.64 11.19 -1.96
C MET A 453 -31.84 11.27 -1.02
N LYS A 454 -31.59 11.60 0.25
CA LYS A 454 -32.61 11.95 1.23
C LYS A 454 -32.17 13.12 2.10
N ILE A 455 -33.11 13.97 2.50
CA ILE A 455 -32.87 15.07 3.43
C ILE A 455 -33.48 14.74 4.79
N PHE A 456 -32.62 14.61 5.81
CA PHE A 456 -33.02 14.40 7.18
C PHE A 456 -33.22 15.73 7.93
N PRO A 457 -34.30 15.86 8.73
CA PRO A 457 -34.70 17.13 9.35
C PRO A 457 -33.91 17.48 10.63
N LEU A 458 -32.59 17.41 10.56
CA LEU A 458 -31.70 17.78 11.64
C LEU A 458 -30.34 18.26 11.11
N PRO A 459 -29.64 19.11 11.86
CA PRO A 459 -28.25 19.47 11.60
C PRO A 459 -27.30 18.26 11.62
N LEU A 460 -26.18 18.37 10.91
CA LEU A 460 -25.22 17.27 10.76
C LEU A 460 -24.57 16.91 12.11
N ASP A 461 -24.25 17.91 12.94
CA ASP A 461 -23.67 17.68 14.27
C ASP A 461 -24.62 16.84 15.16
N LYS A 462 -25.93 17.09 15.08
CA LYS A 462 -26.95 16.32 15.81
C LYS A 462 -27.08 14.90 15.26
N LEU A 463 -26.93 14.71 13.96
CA LEU A 463 -26.94 13.39 13.34
C LEU A 463 -25.71 12.57 13.77
N LEU A 464 -24.53 13.19 13.83
CA LEU A 464 -23.30 12.55 14.31
C LEU A 464 -23.39 12.22 15.81
N LEU A 465 -23.96 13.11 16.63
CA LEU A 465 -24.23 12.82 18.05
C LEU A 465 -25.24 11.67 18.23
N LEU A 466 -26.21 11.55 17.33
CA LEU A 466 -27.12 10.39 17.32
C LEU A 466 -26.36 9.10 16.98
N SER A 467 -25.43 9.16 16.01
CA SER A 467 -24.55 8.03 15.69
C SER A 467 -23.76 7.59 16.92
N ASP A 468 -23.13 8.51 17.64
CA ASP A 468 -22.37 8.21 18.86
C ASP A 468 -23.22 7.48 19.91
N LYS A 469 -24.47 7.92 20.10
CA LYS A 469 -25.42 7.25 21.00
C LYS A 469 -25.80 5.87 20.51
N VAL A 470 -26.04 5.68 19.21
CA VAL A 470 -26.36 4.35 18.65
C VAL A 470 -25.18 3.40 18.86
N GLN A 471 -23.95 3.84 18.57
CA GLN A 471 -22.74 3.07 18.83
C GLN A 471 -22.60 2.68 20.31
N GLN A 472 -22.95 3.58 21.23
CA GLN A 472 -22.86 3.32 22.67
C GLN A 472 -23.93 2.35 23.21
N TYR A 473 -25.19 2.49 22.75
CA TYR A 473 -26.34 1.84 23.39
C TYR A 473 -27.00 0.74 22.56
N ALA A 474 -26.71 0.64 21.26
CA ALA A 474 -27.22 -0.43 20.40
C ALA A 474 -26.25 -1.60 20.26
N ALA A 475 -24.94 -1.33 20.35
CA ALA A 475 -23.90 -2.33 20.19
C ALA A 475 -23.95 -3.41 21.28
N GLU A 476 -23.76 -4.65 20.85
CA GLU A 476 -23.60 -5.82 21.70
C GLU A 476 -22.14 -6.24 21.71
N ALA A 477 -21.57 -6.41 22.90
CA ALA A 477 -20.24 -6.95 23.09
C ALA A 477 -20.33 -8.11 24.08
N GLU A 478 -19.82 -9.28 23.71
CA GLU A 478 -19.79 -10.47 24.59
C GLU A 478 -21.17 -10.85 25.17
N GLY A 479 -22.25 -10.63 24.40
CA GLY A 479 -23.62 -10.95 24.80
C GLY A 479 -24.26 -9.96 25.80
N VAL A 480 -23.60 -8.82 26.08
CA VAL A 480 -24.16 -7.76 26.93
C VAL A 480 -24.35 -6.46 26.14
N ARG A 481 -25.38 -5.70 26.52
CA ARG A 481 -25.71 -4.38 25.96
C ARG A 481 -25.80 -3.33 27.07
N THR A 482 -25.67 -2.07 26.70
CA THR A 482 -25.75 -0.95 27.64
C THR A 482 -27.18 -0.43 27.73
N CYS A 483 -27.76 -0.42 28.93
CA CYS A 483 -29.06 0.20 29.14
C CYS A 483 -28.93 1.72 29.04
N GLN A 484 -29.67 2.35 28.12
CA GLN A 484 -29.61 3.80 27.97
C GLN A 484 -30.15 4.55 29.21
N GLY A 485 -31.08 3.97 29.98
CA GLY A 485 -31.62 4.60 31.19
C GLY A 485 -30.56 4.82 32.26
N CYS A 486 -29.89 3.76 32.70
CA CYS A 486 -28.98 3.74 33.86
C CYS A 486 -27.48 3.51 33.53
N ASP A 487 -27.12 3.38 32.25
CA ASP A 487 -25.76 3.09 31.74
C ASP A 487 -25.15 1.75 32.19
N GLN A 488 -25.94 0.90 32.85
CA GLN A 488 -25.48 -0.43 33.26
C GLN A 488 -25.51 -1.41 32.09
N LYS A 489 -24.51 -2.29 32.05
CA LYS A 489 -24.46 -3.39 31.08
C LYS A 489 -25.22 -4.60 31.61
N ALA A 490 -26.02 -5.23 30.76
CA ALA A 490 -26.69 -6.48 31.09
C ALA A 490 -26.94 -7.34 29.85
N ALA A 491 -27.06 -8.65 30.05
CA ALA A 491 -27.37 -9.60 28.98
C ALA A 491 -28.86 -9.57 28.60
N SER A 492 -29.75 -9.32 29.56
CA SER A 492 -31.20 -9.32 29.35
C SER A 492 -31.77 -7.91 29.44
N LEU A 493 -31.86 -7.22 28.30
CA LEU A 493 -32.48 -5.89 28.18
C LEU A 493 -33.71 -5.91 27.27
N GLN A 494 -34.67 -5.03 27.55
CA GLN A 494 -35.85 -4.78 26.74
C GLN A 494 -35.55 -3.78 25.62
N LYS A 495 -35.81 -4.19 24.38
CA LYS A 495 -35.64 -3.35 23.18
C LYS A 495 -36.73 -2.29 23.09
N CYS A 496 -36.39 -1.09 22.63
CA CYS A 496 -37.38 -0.08 22.26
C CYS A 496 -38.22 -0.58 21.08
N ALA A 497 -39.52 -0.81 21.31
CA ALA A 497 -40.42 -1.31 20.27
C ALA A 497 -40.62 -0.35 19.08
N ARG A 498 -40.30 0.95 19.23
CA ARG A 498 -40.51 1.96 18.17
C ARG A 498 -39.35 2.05 17.19
N CYS A 499 -38.14 2.35 17.68
CA CYS A 499 -36.96 2.50 16.83
C CYS A 499 -36.21 1.17 16.63
N GLY A 500 -36.31 0.24 17.58
CA GLY A 500 -35.61 -1.05 17.53
C GLY A 500 -34.11 -0.99 17.82
N LEU A 501 -33.53 0.18 18.13
CA LEU A 501 -32.07 0.34 18.29
C LEU A 501 -31.61 0.49 19.75
N PHE A 502 -32.44 1.05 20.64
CA PHE A 502 -32.07 1.29 22.04
C PHE A 502 -32.64 0.24 23.00
N TRP A 503 -31.95 0.01 24.12
CA TRP A 503 -32.24 -1.06 25.08
C TRP A 503 -32.33 -0.55 26.52
N TYR A 504 -33.15 -1.22 27.36
CA TYR A 504 -33.45 -0.83 28.75
C TYR A 504 -33.54 -2.01 29.70
N CYS A 505 -33.13 -1.85 30.96
CA CYS A 505 -33.31 -2.91 31.96
C CYS A 505 -34.80 -3.21 32.20
N ASN A 506 -35.62 -2.15 32.24
CA ASN A 506 -37.04 -2.21 32.56
C ASN A 506 -37.75 -0.92 32.10
N ARG A 507 -39.05 -0.83 32.41
CA ARG A 507 -39.90 0.31 32.07
C ARG A 507 -39.42 1.64 32.66
N ASP A 508 -38.90 1.64 33.89
CA ASP A 508 -38.42 2.86 34.55
C ASP A 508 -37.18 3.40 33.85
N CYS A 509 -36.24 2.51 33.50
CA CYS A 509 -35.07 2.87 32.69
C CYS A 509 -35.47 3.41 31.31
N GLN A 510 -36.55 2.88 30.70
CA GLN A 510 -37.06 3.41 29.44
C GLN A 510 -37.62 4.83 29.59
N VAL A 511 -38.39 5.10 30.66
CA VAL A 511 -38.94 6.43 30.95
C VAL A 511 -37.81 7.43 31.24
N ALA A 512 -36.81 7.02 32.03
CA ALA A 512 -35.63 7.83 32.31
C ALA A 512 -34.84 8.13 31.03
N GLY A 513 -34.55 7.11 30.21
CA GLY A 513 -33.85 7.27 28.94
C GLY A 513 -34.60 8.20 27.96
N TRP A 514 -35.93 8.11 27.92
CA TRP A 514 -36.77 8.97 27.09
C TRP A 514 -36.75 10.44 27.49
N ASN A 515 -36.96 10.70 28.77
CA ASN A 515 -37.19 12.07 29.25
C ASN A 515 -35.90 12.78 29.66
N GLN A 516 -34.93 12.06 30.23
CA GLN A 516 -33.72 12.64 30.82
C GLN A 516 -32.51 12.55 29.87
N LYS A 517 -32.45 11.52 29.02
CA LYS A 517 -31.31 11.28 28.09
C LYS A 517 -31.63 11.53 26.61
N GLY A 518 -32.77 12.13 26.34
CA GLY A 518 -33.11 12.63 25.00
C GLY A 518 -33.58 11.58 24.00
N HIS A 519 -33.74 10.30 24.38
CA HIS A 519 -34.18 9.28 23.41
C HIS A 519 -35.55 9.57 22.81
N LYS A 520 -36.44 10.32 23.49
CA LYS A 520 -37.73 10.66 22.89
C LYS A 520 -37.57 11.42 21.56
N ALA A 521 -36.59 12.31 21.46
CA ALA A 521 -36.28 13.03 20.24
C ALA A 521 -35.58 12.11 19.22
N ASP A 522 -34.56 11.37 19.67
CA ASP A 522 -33.80 10.42 18.85
C ASP A 522 -34.71 9.34 18.23
N CYS A 523 -35.65 8.78 19.01
CA CYS A 523 -36.60 7.75 18.59
C CYS A 523 -37.57 8.26 17.53
N LYS A 524 -37.90 9.56 17.52
CA LYS A 524 -38.76 10.15 16.49
C LYS A 524 -38.05 10.17 15.14
N LEU A 525 -36.75 10.44 15.13
CA LEU A 525 -35.90 10.40 13.94
C LEU A 525 -35.68 8.96 13.47
N LEU A 526 -35.29 8.08 14.39
CA LEU A 526 -35.07 6.66 14.13
C LEU A 526 -36.37 5.88 13.87
N LYS A 527 -37.54 6.53 13.77
CA LYS A 527 -38.74 5.91 13.21
C LYS A 527 -38.64 5.85 11.68
N ASP A 528 -37.90 6.77 11.07
CA ASP A 528 -37.65 6.79 9.63
C ASP A 528 -36.94 5.48 9.21
N PRO A 529 -37.52 4.68 8.29
CA PRO A 529 -36.92 3.43 7.85
C PRO A 529 -35.59 3.63 7.14
N ASP A 530 -35.41 4.71 6.38
CA ASP A 530 -34.17 4.99 5.64
C ASP A 530 -33.04 5.38 6.58
N LEU A 531 -33.32 6.23 7.59
CA LEU A 531 -32.30 6.56 8.58
C LEU A 531 -31.85 5.33 9.36
N ARG A 532 -32.80 4.45 9.74
CA ARG A 532 -32.47 3.18 10.39
C ARG A 532 -31.69 2.25 9.48
N LYS A 533 -32.03 2.20 8.19
CA LYS A 533 -31.33 1.39 7.19
C LYS A 533 -29.86 1.81 7.10
N LEU A 534 -29.57 3.11 7.10
CA LEU A 534 -28.18 3.60 7.14
C LEU A 534 -27.40 3.08 8.35
N PHE A 535 -28.06 2.96 9.51
CA PHE A 535 -27.46 2.36 10.70
C PHE A 535 -27.36 0.84 10.64
N LEU A 536 -28.18 0.11 9.88
CA LEU A 536 -28.28 -1.36 9.97
C LEU A 536 -27.67 -2.10 8.77
N MET A 537 -27.46 -1.42 7.65
CA MET A 537 -26.89 -2.04 6.47
C MET A 537 -25.40 -2.37 6.67
N ASN A 538 -24.96 -3.44 6.02
CA ASN A 538 -23.54 -3.76 5.94
C ASN A 538 -22.89 -2.81 4.94
N TRP A 539 -21.94 -1.98 5.38
CA TRP A 539 -21.27 -1.02 4.52
C TRP A 539 -20.03 -1.59 3.83
N ASP A 540 -19.48 -2.71 4.31
CA ASP A 540 -18.19 -3.25 3.84
C ASP A 540 -18.32 -4.23 2.67
N VAL A 541 -19.54 -4.72 2.40
CA VAL A 541 -19.82 -5.67 1.33
C VAL A 541 -20.87 -5.07 0.41
N PHE A 542 -20.53 -4.87 -0.86
CA PHE A 542 -21.49 -4.44 -1.87
C PHE A 542 -22.27 -5.64 -2.42
N GLU A 543 -23.57 -5.66 -2.14
CA GLU A 543 -24.47 -6.65 -2.73
C GLU A 543 -25.19 -6.08 -3.96
N ASN A 544 -25.88 -4.96 -3.79
CA ASN A 544 -26.64 -4.25 -4.83
C ASN A 544 -26.78 -2.77 -4.49
N HIS A 545 -27.05 -1.93 -5.49
CA HIS A 545 -27.35 -0.53 -5.24
C HIS A 545 -28.57 -0.38 -4.31
N HIS A 546 -28.42 0.52 -3.34
CA HIS A 546 -29.49 0.88 -2.42
C HIS A 546 -30.09 2.23 -2.82
N SER A 547 -31.39 2.35 -2.64
CA SER A 547 -32.15 3.58 -2.73
C SER A 547 -32.82 3.90 -1.40
N PHE A 548 -33.16 5.18 -1.24
CA PHE A 548 -34.11 5.65 -0.24
C PHE A 548 -35.54 5.49 -0.75
N GLU A 549 -36.49 5.34 0.17
CA GLU A 549 -37.91 5.24 -0.19
C GLU A 549 -38.41 6.59 -0.77
N GLU A 550 -39.21 6.52 -1.84
CA GLU A 550 -39.88 7.71 -2.36
C GLU A 550 -40.76 8.33 -1.29
N SER A 551 -40.65 9.65 -1.13
CA SER A 551 -41.50 10.40 -0.21
C SER A 551 -42.94 10.29 -0.70
N LYS A 552 -43.73 9.40 -0.10
CA LYS A 552 -45.17 9.35 -0.35
C LYS A 552 -45.75 10.70 0.05
N ASN A 553 -46.26 11.43 -0.95
CA ASN A 553 -46.99 12.68 -0.80
C ASN A 553 -48.08 12.60 0.28
#